data_AF-A0A7S3T9G0-F1
#
_entry.id   AF-A0A7S3T9G0-F1
#
_cell.length_a   1.000
_cell.length_b   1.000
_cell.length_c   1.000
_cell.angle_alpha   90.00
_cell.angle_beta   90.00
_cell.angle_gamma   90.00
#
_symmetry.space_group_name_H-M   'P 1'
#
loop_
_entity.id
_entity.type
_entity.pdbx_description
1 polymer ?
#
loop_
_entity_poly.entity_id
_entity_poly.type
_entity_poly.pdbx_seq_one_letter_code
_entity_poly.pdbx_strand_id
1 'polypeptide(L)'
;GPMGVFEMAKFEAGTKSLMDEVVKATKKKVVTIIGGGDTATCCKKYDTEDKVTHCSTGGGASLELLEGKKLPGIDALSGKPLRKPKFVKVNSINPDSAGLNMYLKVSSCEPVEGSDGKLSEAKCADETATVT
;
A
#
# COMPACT_ATOMS: atom_id res chain seq x y z
N GLY A 1 3.32 -6.87 12.87
CA GLY A 1 4.51 -6.16 13.38
C GLY A 1 5.70 -7.09 13.32
N PRO A 2 6.90 -6.62 12.93
CA PRO A 2 8.14 -7.39 13.00
C PRO A 2 8.44 -7.87 14.43
N MET A 3 9.18 -8.97 14.59
CA MET A 3 9.54 -9.52 15.90
C MET A 3 10.73 -8.79 16.57
N GLY A 4 11.43 -7.94 15.80
CA GLY A 4 12.59 -7.17 16.26
C GLY A 4 12.95 -6.10 15.22
N VAL A 5 14.08 -5.43 15.45
CA VAL A 5 14.63 -4.38 14.55
C VAL A 5 15.19 -5.03 13.29
N PHE A 6 14.29 -5.45 12.40
CA PHE A 6 14.60 -6.23 11.21
C PHE A 6 15.43 -5.47 10.18
N GLU A 7 15.51 -4.15 10.31
CA GLU A 7 16.38 -3.27 9.53
C GLU A 7 17.85 -3.56 9.81
N MET A 8 18.18 -4.04 11.01
CA MET A 8 19.53 -4.42 11.41
C MET A 8 19.74 -5.94 11.26
N ALA A 9 20.71 -6.35 10.45
CA ALA A 9 21.00 -7.76 10.17
C ALA A 9 21.24 -8.61 11.44
N LYS A 10 21.74 -8.02 12.52
CA LYS A 10 21.96 -8.71 13.80
C LYS A 10 20.66 -9.12 14.52
N PHE A 11 19.53 -8.46 14.21
CA PHE A 11 18.26 -8.63 14.92
C PHE A 11 17.12 -9.08 14.00
N GLU A 12 17.40 -9.36 12.72
CA GLU A 12 16.37 -9.69 11.73
C GLU A 12 15.92 -11.16 11.72
N ALA A 13 16.72 -12.05 12.31
CA ALA A 13 16.51 -13.50 12.21
C ALA A 13 15.13 -13.95 12.72
N GLY A 14 14.63 -13.33 13.80
CA GLY A 14 13.31 -13.63 14.34
C GLY A 14 12.18 -13.24 13.38
N THR A 15 12.26 -12.05 12.78
CA THR A 15 11.28 -11.57 11.81
C THR A 15 11.28 -12.42 10.53
N LYS A 16 12.48 -12.79 10.03
CA LYS A 16 12.62 -13.65 8.86
C LYS A 16 12.03 -15.05 9.09
N SER A 17 12.36 -15.68 10.23
CA SER A 17 11.83 -17.00 10.60
C SER A 17 10.30 -16.99 10.69
N LEU A 18 9.72 -15.95 11.31
CA LEU A 18 8.27 -15.78 11.35
C LEU A 18 7.67 -15.67 9.94
N MET A 19 8.28 -14.89 9.05
CA MET A 19 7.81 -14.72 7.68
C MET A 19 7.84 -16.05 6.90
N ASP A 20 8.89 -16.84 7.05
CA ASP A 20 9.01 -18.16 6.44
C ASP A 20 7.89 -19.11 6.90
N GLU A 21 7.54 -19.09 8.19
CA GLU A 21 6.42 -19.88 8.73
C GLU A 21 5.06 -19.39 8.21
N VAL A 22 4.86 -18.08 8.08
CA VAL A 22 3.65 -17.51 7.48
C VAL A 22 3.50 -17.98 6.02
N VAL A 23 4.56 -17.93 5.22
CA VAL A 23 4.55 -18.44 3.84
C VAL A 23 4.23 -19.93 3.80
N LYS A 24 4.80 -20.74 4.71
CA LYS A 24 4.46 -22.17 4.82
C LYS A 24 2.99 -22.38 5.15
N ALA A 25 2.41 -21.57 6.02
CA ALA A 25 0.98 -21.62 6.34
C ALA A 25 0.12 -21.25 5.12
N THR A 26 0.48 -20.21 4.36
CA THR A 26 -0.20 -19.85 3.11
C THR A 26 -0.23 -21.03 2.13
N LYS A 27 0.92 -21.69 1.94
CA LYS A 27 1.02 -22.89 1.07
C LYS A 27 0.11 -24.04 1.52
N LYS A 28 -0.20 -24.12 2.82
CA LYS A 28 -1.16 -25.06 3.41
C LYS A 28 -2.62 -24.57 3.30
N LYS A 29 -2.90 -23.57 2.45
CA LYS A 29 -4.23 -22.98 2.23
C LYS A 29 -4.79 -22.20 3.42
N VAL A 30 -3.95 -21.75 4.35
CA VAL A 30 -4.35 -20.81 5.40
C VAL A 30 -4.39 -19.41 4.79
N VAL A 31 -5.45 -18.64 5.08
CA VAL A 31 -5.53 -17.23 4.69
C VAL A 31 -4.56 -16.43 5.55
N THR A 32 -3.59 -15.79 4.90
CA THR A 32 -2.54 -14.99 5.55
C THR A 32 -2.65 -13.53 5.13
N ILE A 33 -2.88 -12.65 6.09
CA ILE A 33 -3.01 -11.22 5.87
C ILE A 33 -1.87 -10.52 6.59
N ILE A 34 -1.04 -9.81 5.82
CA ILE A 34 0.02 -8.96 6.34
C ILE A 34 -0.54 -7.55 6.49
N GLY A 35 -0.57 -7.07 7.74
CA GLY A 35 -1.03 -5.72 8.09
C GLY A 35 0.12 -4.84 8.59
N GLY A 36 0.01 -3.53 8.33
CA GLY A 36 0.96 -2.52 8.79
C GLY A 36 2.14 -2.29 7.84
N GLY A 37 2.60 -1.03 7.76
CA GLY A 37 3.67 -0.61 6.84
C GLY A 37 4.98 -1.37 7.07
N ASP A 38 5.43 -1.48 8.33
CA ASP A 38 6.70 -2.17 8.62
C ASP A 38 6.68 -3.66 8.27
N THR A 39 5.52 -4.30 8.44
CA THR A 39 5.39 -5.73 8.11
C THR A 39 5.28 -5.92 6.59
N ALA A 40 4.67 -4.98 5.87
CA ALA A 40 4.71 -4.96 4.40
C ALA A 40 6.15 -4.74 3.88
N THR A 41 6.92 -3.84 4.50
CA THR A 41 8.35 -3.65 4.19
C THR A 41 9.18 -4.92 4.45
N CYS A 42 8.86 -5.67 5.51
CA CYS A 42 9.44 -7.00 5.72
C CYS A 42 9.11 -7.96 4.57
N CYS A 43 7.86 -7.97 4.11
CA CYS A 43 7.47 -8.82 2.99
C CYS A 43 8.26 -8.50 1.73
N LYS A 44 8.45 -7.21 1.43
CA LYS A 44 9.28 -6.73 0.32
C LYS A 44 10.75 -7.12 0.50
N LYS A 45 11.32 -6.91 1.69
CA LYS A 45 12.72 -7.23 2.00
C LYS A 45 13.05 -8.72 1.84
N TYR A 46 12.09 -9.60 2.13
CA TYR A 46 12.29 -11.05 2.07
C TYR A 46 11.67 -11.71 0.83
N ASP A 47 11.24 -10.92 -0.16
CA ASP A 47 10.61 -11.40 -1.40
C ASP A 47 9.43 -12.36 -1.13
N THR A 48 8.50 -11.95 -0.27
CA THR A 48 7.34 -12.76 0.16
C THR A 48 5.98 -12.14 -0.13
N GLU A 49 5.92 -10.97 -0.77
CA GLU A 49 4.67 -10.27 -1.09
C GLU A 49 3.71 -11.13 -1.93
N ASP A 50 4.24 -11.88 -2.89
CA ASP A 50 3.51 -12.80 -3.77
C ASP A 50 3.22 -14.17 -3.11
N LYS A 51 3.76 -14.42 -1.92
CA LYS A 51 3.70 -15.70 -1.20
C LYS A 51 2.73 -15.70 -0.01
N VAL A 52 2.04 -14.58 0.21
CA VAL A 52 0.98 -14.40 1.21
C VAL A 52 -0.36 -14.16 0.54
N THR A 53 -1.47 -14.32 1.25
CA THR A 53 -2.81 -14.13 0.64
C THR A 53 -3.11 -12.66 0.35
N HIS A 54 -2.72 -11.77 1.25
CA HIS A 54 -2.86 -10.33 1.06
C HIS A 54 -1.78 -9.57 1.82
N CYS A 55 -1.11 -8.63 1.14
CA CYS A 55 -0.21 -7.67 1.75
C CYS A 55 -0.87 -6.28 1.74
N SER A 56 -1.16 -5.73 2.92
CA SER A 56 -1.90 -4.47 3.04
C SER A 56 -0.96 -3.28 3.15
N THR A 57 -1.13 -2.30 2.26
CA THR A 57 -0.43 -1.00 2.31
C THR A 57 -1.15 0.03 3.20
N GLY A 58 -2.30 -0.34 3.78
CA GLY A 58 -3.15 0.58 4.55
C GLY A 58 -2.58 0.99 5.90
N GLY A 59 -1.45 0.43 6.34
CA GLY A 59 -0.77 0.84 7.57
C GLY A 59 -1.70 0.85 8.78
N GLY A 60 -1.90 2.04 9.36
CA GLY A 60 -2.83 2.26 10.47
C GLY A 60 -4.30 2.01 10.12
N ALA A 61 -4.73 2.28 8.88
CA ALA A 61 -6.11 2.01 8.46
C ALA A 61 -6.43 0.50 8.51
N SER A 62 -5.46 -0.35 8.19
CA SER A 62 -5.61 -1.81 8.29
C SER A 62 -5.76 -2.26 9.74
N LEU A 63 -5.06 -1.61 10.67
CA LEU A 63 -5.19 -1.89 12.10
C LEU A 63 -6.52 -1.39 12.65
N GLU A 64 -6.93 -0.16 12.32
CA GLU A 64 -8.23 0.38 12.71
C GLU A 64 -9.40 -0.50 12.20
N LEU A 65 -9.27 -1.04 10.99
CA LEU A 65 -10.21 -2.03 10.46
C LEU A 65 -10.25 -3.31 11.31
N LEU A 66 -9.08 -3.84 11.69
CA LEU A 66 -8.96 -5.04 12.54
C LEU A 66 -9.45 -4.81 13.97
N GLU A 67 -9.35 -3.58 14.48
CA GLU A 67 -9.92 -3.13 15.75
C GLU A 67 -11.46 -2.97 15.69
N GLY A 68 -12.06 -3.11 14.51
CA GLY A 68 -13.50 -2.98 14.29
C GLY A 68 -13.98 -1.53 14.28
N LYS A 69 -13.07 -0.55 14.17
CA LYS A 69 -13.44 0.85 14.06
C LYS A 69 -14.08 1.12 12.71
N LYS A 70 -14.99 2.10 12.69
CA LYS A 70 -15.51 2.64 11.44
C LYS A 70 -14.43 3.46 10.76
N LEU A 71 -14.00 3.01 9.58
CA LEU A 71 -13.12 3.79 8.71
C LEU A 71 -13.96 4.83 7.96
N PRO A 72 -13.72 6.14 8.12
CA PRO A 72 -14.54 7.19 7.50
C PRO A 72 -14.63 7.06 5.97
N GLY A 73 -13.52 6.67 5.33
CA GLY A 73 -13.49 6.45 3.88
C GLY A 73 -14.28 5.23 3.40
N ILE A 74 -14.49 4.22 4.26
CA ILE A 74 -15.35 3.07 3.96
C ILE A 74 -16.81 3.39 4.28
N ASP A 75 -17.08 4.07 5.40
CA ASP A 75 -18.44 4.46 5.81
C ASP A 75 -19.07 5.45 4.81
N ALA A 76 -18.25 6.28 4.16
CA ALA A 76 -18.68 7.16 3.08
C ALA A 76 -19.06 6.44 1.77
N LEU A 77 -18.66 5.17 1.59
CA LEU A 77 -19.04 4.39 0.40
C LEU A 77 -20.51 3.97 0.53
N SER A 78 -21.35 4.41 -0.41
CA SER A 78 -22.73 3.92 -0.49
C SER A 78 -22.74 2.40 -0.65
N GLY A 79 -23.60 1.66 0.06
CA GLY A 79 -23.74 0.21 -0.08
C GLY A 79 -24.21 -0.30 -1.45
N LYS A 80 -24.33 0.59 -2.44
CA LYS A 80 -24.55 0.22 -3.84
C LYS A 80 -23.18 -0.15 -4.44
N PRO A 81 -23.08 -1.28 -5.17
CA PRO A 81 -21.83 -1.64 -5.83
C PRO A 81 -21.39 -0.49 -6.72
N LEU A 82 -20.14 -0.03 -6.54
CA LEU A 82 -19.55 0.99 -7.39
C LEU A 82 -19.67 0.50 -8.84
N ARG A 83 -20.41 1.23 -9.68
CA ARG A 83 -20.35 0.99 -11.13
C ARG A 83 -18.90 1.17 -11.53
N LYS A 84 -18.32 0.21 -12.27
CA LYS A 84 -16.96 0.34 -12.79
C LYS A 84 -16.82 1.72 -13.43
N PRO A 85 -15.95 2.61 -12.92
CA PRO A 85 -15.77 3.92 -13.52
C PRO A 85 -15.30 3.72 -14.95
N LYS A 86 -15.87 4.50 -15.89
CA LYS A 86 -15.28 4.62 -17.22
C LYS A 86 -14.10 5.57 -17.11
N PHE A 87 -12.93 5.01 -16.91
CA PHE A 87 -11.69 5.77 -17.01
C PHE A 87 -11.42 6.03 -18.50
N VAL A 88 -11.34 7.30 -18.87
CA VAL A 88 -10.90 7.73 -20.19
C VAL A 88 -9.48 8.26 -20.03
N LYS A 89 -8.57 7.80 -20.88
CA LYS A 89 -7.22 8.38 -20.93
C LYS A 89 -7.34 9.82 -21.40
N VAL A 90 -7.05 10.77 -20.52
CA VAL A 90 -7.04 12.20 -20.85
C VAL A 90 -5.65 12.54 -21.36
N ASN A 91 -5.53 12.82 -22.67
CA ASN A 91 -4.23 13.13 -23.29
C ASN A 91 -3.74 14.55 -23.00
N SER A 92 -4.66 15.47 -22.66
CA SER A 92 -4.34 16.83 -22.22
C SER A 92 -5.44 17.35 -21.31
N ILE A 93 -5.05 18.02 -20.23
CA ILE A 93 -5.96 18.69 -19.30
C ILE A 93 -5.79 20.20 -19.54
N ASN A 94 -6.87 20.87 -19.94
CA ASN A 94 -6.90 22.32 -19.96
C ASN A 94 -7.40 22.80 -18.59
N PRO A 95 -6.59 23.50 -17.78
CA PRO A 95 -6.97 23.94 -16.43
C PRO A 95 -8.17 24.90 -16.41
N ASP A 96 -8.50 25.55 -17.53
CA ASP A 96 -9.64 26.46 -17.65
C ASP A 96 -10.95 25.76 -18.09
N SER A 97 -10.95 24.43 -18.15
CA SER A 97 -12.13 23.64 -18.53
C SER A 97 -13.19 23.67 -17.42
N ALA A 98 -14.27 24.41 -17.63
CA ALA A 98 -15.42 24.33 -16.74
C ALA A 98 -16.07 22.93 -16.83
N GLY A 99 -16.37 22.31 -15.68
CA GLY A 99 -17.16 21.07 -15.58
C GLY A 99 -16.36 19.77 -15.38
N LEU A 100 -15.03 19.83 -15.21
CA LEU A 100 -14.22 18.65 -14.89
C LEU A 100 -13.98 18.54 -13.38
N ASN A 101 -14.68 17.61 -12.72
CA ASN A 101 -14.38 17.25 -11.33
C ASN A 101 -13.30 16.16 -11.34
N MET A 102 -12.06 16.51 -10.97
CA MET A 102 -10.95 15.57 -10.85
C MET A 102 -10.85 15.05 -9.42
N TYR A 103 -10.77 13.73 -9.27
CA TYR A 103 -10.48 13.08 -7.99
C TYR A 103 -9.23 12.22 -8.16
N LEU A 104 -8.13 12.64 -7.55
CA LEU A 104 -6.89 11.88 -7.51
C LEU A 104 -6.83 11.12 -6.19
N LYS A 105 -6.88 9.79 -6.27
CA LYS A 105 -6.58 8.94 -5.11
C LYS A 105 -5.14 8.46 -5.23
N VAL A 106 -4.27 9.05 -4.41
CA VAL A 106 -2.88 8.63 -4.31
C VAL A 106 -2.82 7.31 -3.53
N SER A 107 -2.41 6.23 -4.18
CA SER A 107 -2.35 4.86 -3.62
C SER A 107 -1.02 4.56 -2.92
N SER A 108 0.07 5.20 -3.34
CA SER A 108 1.39 5.08 -2.73
C SER A 108 2.28 6.25 -3.15
N CYS A 109 2.86 6.95 -2.17
CA CYS A 109 3.97 7.87 -2.43
C CYS A 109 5.28 7.09 -2.29
N GLU A 110 5.99 6.91 -3.39
CA GLU A 110 7.40 6.52 -3.31
C GLU A 110 8.26 7.79 -3.25
N PRO A 111 9.11 7.95 -2.22
CA PRO A 111 10.05 9.06 -2.18
C PRO A 111 11.08 8.87 -3.29
N VAL A 112 11.21 9.86 -4.18
CA VAL A 112 12.32 9.94 -5.14
C VAL A 112 13.36 10.88 -4.56
N GLU A 113 14.54 10.35 -4.25
CA GLU A 113 15.68 11.18 -3.81
C GLU A 113 16.28 11.93 -5.01
N GLY A 114 16.39 13.26 -4.89
CA GLY A 114 17.13 14.09 -5.83
C GLY A 114 18.63 13.87 -5.70
N SER A 115 19.39 14.24 -6.74
CA SER A 115 20.86 14.15 -6.80
C SER A 115 21.60 14.95 -5.71
N ASP A 116 20.86 15.76 -4.95
CA ASP A 116 21.29 16.65 -3.87
C ASP A 116 20.87 16.16 -2.47
N GLY A 117 20.29 14.96 -2.34
CA GLY A 117 19.90 14.36 -1.06
C GLY A 117 18.67 15.01 -0.42
N LYS A 118 17.91 15.83 -1.16
CA LYS A 118 16.61 16.34 -0.77
C LYS A 118 15.50 15.61 -1.52
N LEU A 119 14.33 15.50 -0.88
CA LEU A 119 13.10 15.03 -1.51
C LEU A 119 12.77 15.95 -2.69
N SER A 120 12.85 15.43 -3.92
CA SER A 120 12.61 16.20 -5.15
C SER A 120 11.23 15.96 -5.72
N GLU A 121 10.70 14.73 -5.65
CA GLU A 121 9.38 14.36 -6.16
C GLU A 121 8.73 13.23 -5.34
N ALA A 122 7.41 13.25 -5.25
CA ALA A 122 6.61 12.12 -4.77
C ALA A 122 5.92 11.47 -5.98
N LYS A 123 6.36 10.27 -6.37
CA LYS A 123 5.73 9.52 -7.45
C LYS A 123 4.52 8.76 -6.90
N CYS A 124 3.36 8.98 -7.50
CA CYS A 124 2.18 8.15 -7.29
C CYS A 124 2.32 6.90 -8.16
N ALA A 125 2.36 5.72 -7.55
CA ALA A 125 2.49 4.46 -8.30
C ALA A 125 1.13 4.03 -8.89
N ASP A 126 0.77 4.71 -9.96
CA ASP A 126 0.24 4.14 -11.19
C ASP A 126 0.91 4.94 -12.32
N GLU A 127 1.10 4.37 -13.51
CA GLU A 127 1.89 4.99 -14.59
C GLU A 127 1.27 6.28 -15.20
N THR A 128 0.54 7.08 -14.42
CA THR A 128 -0.31 8.15 -14.91
C THR A 128 -0.17 9.53 -14.27
N ALA A 129 0.63 9.73 -13.22
CA ALA A 129 0.90 11.10 -12.78
C ALA A 129 2.20 11.28 -11.96
N THR A 130 3.14 12.05 -12.51
CA THR A 130 4.12 12.79 -11.72
C THR A 130 3.44 14.05 -11.21
N VAL A 131 3.41 14.26 -9.89
CA VAL A 131 3.03 15.55 -9.30
C VAL A 131 4.33 16.21 -8.86
N THR A 132 4.72 17.26 -9.58
CA THR A 132 5.84 18.15 -9.23
C THR A 132 5.35 19.27 -8.34
#